data_AF-A0AAW1SDT7-F1
#
_entry.id   AF-A0AAW1SDT7-F1
#
_cell.length_a   1.000
_cell.length_b   1.000
_cell.length_c   1.000
_cell.angle_alpha   90.00
_cell.angle_beta   90.00
_cell.angle_gamma   90.00
#
_symmetry.space_group_name_H-M   'P 1'
#
loop_
_entity.id
_entity.type
_entity.pdbx_description
1 polymer ?
#
loop_
_entity_poly.entity_id
_entity_poly.type
_entity_poly.pdbx_seq_one_letter_code
_entity_poly.pdbx_strand_id
1 'polypeptide(L)' 'MPLRLDIKRKFSQRSDRVKGVDLHPTEPWLLANLYSGNLYIWNTLDSSLVKSFEVTDVPGEPSPTA' A
#
# COMPACT_ATOMS: atom_id res chain seq x y z
N MET A 1 14.71 2.32 33.31
CA MET A 1 13.23 2.29 33.45
C MET A 1 12.65 1.77 32.14
N PRO A 2 11.68 0.83 32.14
CA PRO A 2 11.10 0.34 30.89
C PRO A 2 10.18 1.39 30.26
N LEU A 3 10.26 1.57 28.94
CA LEU A 3 9.34 2.41 28.17
C LEU A 3 7.95 1.75 28.13
N ARG A 4 6.92 2.45 28.61
CA ARG A 4 5.50 2.07 28.45
C ARG A 4 4.93 2.77 27.24
N LEU A 5 4.91 2.09 26.09
CA LEU A 5 4.27 2.58 24.87
C LEU A 5 2.84 2.03 24.79
N ASP A 6 1.84 2.92 24.72
CA ASP A 6 0.45 2.56 24.42
C ASP A 6 0.27 2.50 22.89
N ILE A 7 0.50 1.31 22.32
CA ILE A 7 0.45 1.09 20.87
C ILE A 7 -0.98 0.72 20.48
N LYS A 8 -1.61 1.56 19.65
CA LYS A 8 -2.96 1.33 19.13
C LYS A 8 -2.92 1.13 17.62
N ARG A 9 -3.65 0.11 17.14
CA ARG A 9 -3.82 -0.14 15.71
C ARG A 9 -4.79 0.88 15.13
N LYS A 10 -4.31 1.75 14.23
CA LYS A 10 -5.13 2.77 13.56
C LYS A 10 -5.83 2.25 12.29
N PHE A 11 -5.11 1.48 11.48
CA PHE A 11 -5.58 1.02 10.18
C PHE A 11 -5.05 -0.40 9.90
N SER A 12 -5.85 -1.23 9.23
CA SER A 12 -5.46 -2.59 8.84
C SER A 12 -6.30 -3.05 7.66
N GLN A 13 -5.66 -3.28 6.52
CA GLN A 13 -6.32 -3.72 5.31
C GLN A 13 -5.60 -4.94 4.73
N ARG A 14 -6.36 -5.96 4.29
CA ARG A 14 -5.80 -7.12 3.59
C ARG A 14 -5.54 -6.76 2.13
N SER A 15 -4.40 -7.19 1.61
CA SER A 15 -3.98 -7.00 0.22
C SER A 15 -2.98 -8.10 -0.18
N ASP A 16 -2.54 -8.10 -1.44
CA ASP A 16 -1.40 -8.89 -1.89
C ASP A 16 -0.11 -8.52 -1.13
N ARG A 17 0.99 -9.20 -1.45
CA ARG A 17 2.29 -8.89 -0.85
C ARG A 17 2.71 -7.45 -1.13
N VAL A 18 2.72 -6.62 -0.10
CA VAL A 18 3.20 -5.23 -0.12
C VAL A 18 4.72 -5.21 -0.31
N LYS A 19 5.21 -4.37 -1.23
CA LYS A 19 6.64 -4.14 -1.50
C LYS A 19 7.17 -2.87 -0.86
N GLY A 20 6.29 -1.97 -0.45
CA GLY A 20 6.63 -0.63 0.02
C GLY A 20 5.37 0.14 0.39
N VAL A 21 5.57 1.10 1.27
CA VAL A 21 4.51 1.93 1.84
C VAL A 21 5.05 3.35 1.98
N ASP A 22 4.23 4.35 1.69
CA ASP A 22 4.54 5.76 1.93
C ASP A 22 3.35 6.48 2.55
N LEU A 23 3.62 7.51 3.35
CA LEU A 23 2.60 8.32 4.01
C LEU A 23 2.60 9.73 3.42
N HIS A 24 1.41 10.20 3.04
CA HIS A 24 1.28 11.56 2.54
C HIS A 24 1.59 12.57 3.68
N PRO A 25 2.37 13.64 3.44
CA PRO A 25 2.84 14.52 4.50
C PRO A 25 1.75 15.39 5.14
N THR A 26 0.66 15.66 4.41
CA THR A 26 -0.41 16.56 4.86
C THR A 26 -1.77 15.88 4.98
N GLU A 27 -2.01 14.81 4.23
CA GLU A 27 -3.31 14.14 4.17
C GLU A 27 -3.18 12.78 4.85
N PRO A 28 -4.26 12.23 5.43
CA PRO A 28 -4.21 10.97 6.14
C PRO A 28 -4.15 9.77 5.18
N TRP A 29 -3.34 9.85 4.13
CA TRP A 29 -3.27 8.87 3.07
C TRP A 29 -2.05 7.98 3.21
N LEU A 30 -2.27 6.69 2.96
CA LEU A 30 -1.26 5.66 2.92
C LEU A 30 -1.22 5.10 1.51
N LEU A 31 -0.08 5.28 0.85
CA LEU A 31 0.23 4.64 -0.43
C LEU A 31 0.86 3.28 -0.15
N ALA A 32 0.38 2.23 -0.79
CA ALA A 32 0.96 0.89 -0.75
C ALA A 32 1.19 0.39 -2.17
N ASN A 33 2.41 -0.04 -2.48
CA ASN A 33 2.70 -0.74 -3.74
C ASN A 33 2.74 -2.25 -3.51
N LEU A 34 2.04 -2.98 -4.38
CA LEU A 34 1.86 -4.41 -4.27
C LEU A 34 2.72 -5.13 -5.29
N TYR A 35 3.08 -6.37 -4.95
CA TYR A 35 3.83 -7.24 -5.86
C TYR A 35 3.08 -7.53 -7.16
N SER A 36 1.75 -7.45 -7.15
CA SER A 36 0.92 -7.61 -8.34
C SER A 36 1.05 -6.47 -9.35
N GLY A 37 1.81 -5.41 -9.07
CA GLY A 37 1.89 -4.21 -9.93
C GLY A 37 0.80 -3.19 -9.63
N ASN A 38 -0.05 -3.46 -8.64
CA ASN A 38 -1.09 -2.55 -8.17
C ASN A 38 -0.55 -1.55 -7.14
N LEU A 39 -0.98 -0.29 -7.24
CA LEU A 39 -0.81 0.76 -6.25
C LEU A 39 -2.16 1.07 -5.62
N TYR A 40 -2.22 1.11 -4.29
CA TYR A 40 -3.41 1.54 -3.55
C TYR A 40 -3.11 2.75 -2.68
N ILE A 41 -4.01 3.72 -2.70
CA ILE A 41 -4.03 4.86 -1.79
C ILE A 41 -5.22 4.68 -0.86
N TRP A 42 -4.95 4.55 0.43
CA TRP A 42 -5.94 4.37 1.48
C TRP A 42 -6.05 5.62 2.35
N ASN A 43 -7.27 6.00 2.71
CA ASN A 43 -7.48 6.96 3.79
C ASN A 43 -7.45 6.22 5.13
N THR A 44 -6.48 6.58 5.97
CA THR A 44 -6.22 5.93 7.26
C THR A 44 -7.20 6.32 8.38
N LEU A 45 -8.03 7.37 8.18
CA LEU A 45 -9.07 7.75 9.13
C LEU A 45 -10.32 6.89 8.96
N ASP A 46 -10.82 6.83 7.73
CA ASP A 46 -12.10 6.17 7.42
C ASP A 46 -11.90 4.75 6.88
N SER A 47 -10.63 4.32 6.72
CA SER A 47 -10.25 3.02 6.16
C SER A 47 -10.78 2.77 4.74
N SER A 48 -11.00 3.83 3.97
CA SER A 48 -11.56 3.77 2.61
C SER A 48 -10.46 3.81 1.54
N LEU A 49 -10.70 3.12 0.42
CA LEU A 49 -9.82 3.21 -0.75
C LEU A 49 -10.07 4.54 -1.45
N VAL A 50 -9.07 5.42 -1.45
CA VAL A 50 -9.13 6.69 -2.16
C VAL A 50 -8.95 6.45 -3.65
N LYS A 51 -7.94 5.64 -4.00
CA LYS A 51 -7.64 5.33 -5.40
C LYS A 51 -6.84 4.04 -5.55
N SER A 52 -7.06 3.36 -6.66
CA SER A 52 -6.22 2.26 -7.14
C SER A 52 -5.67 2.55 -8.52
N PHE A 53 -4.43 2.13 -8.75
CA PHE A 53 -3.78 2.16 -10.06
C PHE A 53 -3.21 0.79 -10.36
N GLU A 54 -3.43 0.31 -11.57
CA GLU A 54 -2.75 -0.85 -12.11
C GLU A 54 -1.60 -0.32 -12.97
N VAL A 55 -0.36 -0.51 -12.50
CA VAL A 55 0.82 0.11 -13.13
C VAL A 55 1.45 -0.82 -14.16
N THR A 56 1.44 -2.12 -13.88
CA THR A 56 2.02 -3.14 -14.75
C THR A 56 1.26 -4.45 -14.62
N ASP A 57 0.92 -5.07 -15.75
CA ASP A 57 0.31 -6.40 -15.81
C ASP A 57 1.38 -7.51 -15.69
N VAL A 58 2.18 -7.47 -14.62
CA VAL A 58 3.39 -8.29 -14.34
C VAL A 58 4.73 -7.71 -14.87
N PRO A 59 5.73 -7.48 -14.00
CA PRO A 59 7.11 -7.26 -14.45
C PRO A 59 7.78 -8.62 -14.67
N GLY A 60 7.75 -9.16 -15.90
CA GLY A 60 8.69 -10.22 -16.26
C GLY A 60 8.27 -11.35 -17.20
N GLU A 61 7.48 -11.11 -18.26
CA GLU A 61 7.49 -12.04 -19.40
C GLU A 61 8.04 -11.33 -20.65
N PRO A 62 9.24 -11.70 -21.15
CA PRO A 62 9.61 -11.33 -22.50
C PRO A 62 8.65 -12.06 -23.45
N SER A 63 7.88 -11.31 -24.22
CA SER A 63 7.01 -11.88 -25.25
C SER A 63 7.83 -12.82 -26.16
N PRO A 64 7.50 -14.12 -26.26
CA PRO A 64 8.28 -15.03 -27.10
C PRO A 64 7.79 -14.93 -28.54
N THR A 65 7.94 -13.78 -29.22
CA THR A 65 7.86 -13.72 -30.69
C THR A 65 8.53 -12.44 -31.22
N ALA A 66 9.77 -12.58 -31.65
CA ALA A 66 10.35 -11.83 -32.77
C ALA A 66 11.10 -12.82 -33.65
#